data_AF-A0AAU7GS36-F1
#
_entry.id   AF-A0AAU7GS36-F1
#
_cell.length_a   1.000
_cell.length_b   1.000
_cell.length_c   1.000
_cell.angle_alpha   90.00
_cell.angle_beta   90.00
_cell.angle_gamma   90.00
#
_symmetry.space_group_name_H-M   'P 1'
#
loop_
_entity.id
_entity.type
_entity.pdbx_description
1 polymer ?
#
loop_
_entity_poly.entity_id
_entity_poly.type
_entity_poly.pdbx_seq_one_letter_code
_entity_poly.pdbx_strand_id
1 'polypeptide(L)'
;MNTQYLQFVREQLIVATADLSGATKGQLVAFAENAMFESTPRSRSRLKVVNPANGRLMNPTSPPIPGQQSRAKGSSIALVQPVEYSTASWRRAVLSLDEHQKAWLLWNYSENVRWENQVSITQWAWAEFKSSLGRKKVAGKTLDRLKALIWLAAQDVKAELAGRETYEYQKLAELVGVTPKNWSETFTDRWLEMKRTFMRLDSSALLQVTRSRSQQKATNLDVSLAKLD
;
A
#
# COMPACT_ATOMS: atom_id res chain seq x y z
N MET A 1 -24.34 -4.81 7.12
CA MET A 1 -23.39 -5.08 6.01
C MET A 1 -22.99 -6.55 6.10
N ASN A 2 -22.88 -7.27 4.99
CA ASN A 2 -22.45 -8.67 4.98
C ASN A 2 -20.91 -8.76 5.23
N THR A 3 -20.44 -9.73 6.01
CA THR A 3 -19.02 -10.01 6.26
C THR A 3 -18.22 -10.16 4.95
N GLN A 4 -18.83 -10.78 3.93
CA GLN A 4 -18.24 -10.92 2.60
C GLN A 4 -17.94 -9.57 1.94
N TYR A 5 -18.79 -8.57 2.15
CA TYR A 5 -18.57 -7.24 1.60
C TYR A 5 -17.38 -6.54 2.24
N LEU A 6 -17.25 -6.63 3.57
CA LEU A 6 -16.09 -6.06 4.26
C LEU A 6 -14.79 -6.73 3.80
N GLN A 7 -14.81 -8.04 3.58
CA GLN A 7 -13.67 -8.76 3.03
C GLN A 7 -13.28 -8.27 1.63
N PHE A 8 -14.27 -8.09 0.74
CA PHE A 8 -14.03 -7.48 -0.56
C PHE A 8 -13.37 -6.09 -0.43
N VAL A 9 -13.84 -5.24 0.48
CA VAL A 9 -13.22 -3.92 0.69
C VAL A 9 -11.77 -4.05 1.14
N ARG A 10 -11.45 -4.97 2.06
CA ARG A 10 -10.07 -5.22 2.51
C ARG A 10 -9.16 -5.62 1.35
N GLU A 11 -9.60 -6.54 0.50
CA GLU A 11 -8.85 -6.97 -0.69
C GLU A 11 -8.62 -5.80 -1.65
N GLN A 12 -9.63 -4.97 -1.88
CA GLN A 12 -9.49 -3.76 -2.69
C GLN A 12 -8.47 -2.78 -2.09
N LEU A 13 -8.43 -2.62 -0.77
CA LEU A 13 -7.43 -1.77 -0.09
C LEU A 13 -6.01 -2.33 -0.23
N ILE A 14 -5.84 -3.65 -0.10
CA ILE A 14 -4.54 -4.31 -0.29
C ILE A 14 -4.03 -4.05 -1.71
N VAL A 15 -4.84 -4.33 -2.72
CA VAL A 15 -4.47 -4.10 -4.13
C VAL A 15 -4.24 -2.60 -4.39
N ALA A 16 -5.10 -1.73 -3.83
CA ALA A 16 -4.94 -0.30 -3.99
C ALA A 16 -3.63 0.20 -3.37
N THR A 17 -3.19 -0.30 -2.23
CA THR A 17 -2.03 0.24 -1.51
C THR A 17 -0.72 -0.52 -1.76
N ALA A 18 -0.76 -1.60 -2.53
CA ALA A 18 0.42 -2.35 -2.94
C ALA A 18 1.43 -1.48 -3.71
N ASP A 19 2.71 -1.69 -3.43
CA ASP A 19 3.79 -1.09 -4.21
C ASP A 19 4.05 -1.93 -5.47
N LEU A 20 3.73 -1.36 -6.63
CA LEU A 20 3.91 -2.01 -7.94
C LEU A 20 5.11 -1.45 -8.72
N SER A 21 5.94 -0.61 -8.09
CA SER A 21 7.08 0.06 -8.73
C SER A 21 8.20 -0.89 -9.19
N GLY A 22 8.20 -2.15 -8.74
CA GLY A 22 9.20 -3.17 -9.07
C GLY A 22 8.96 -3.96 -10.37
N ALA A 23 7.86 -3.71 -11.10
CA ALA A 23 7.52 -4.50 -12.29
C ALA A 23 8.45 -4.26 -13.50
N THR A 24 9.10 -3.09 -13.56
CA THR A 24 10.06 -2.76 -14.63
C THR A 24 11.48 -3.01 -14.16
N LYS A 25 12.27 -3.72 -14.97
CA LYS A 25 13.72 -3.89 -14.76
C LYS A 25 14.35 -2.50 -14.58
N GLY A 26 15.13 -2.31 -13.51
CA GLY A 26 15.82 -1.04 -13.25
C GLY A 26 16.69 -0.63 -14.45
N GLN A 27 16.93 0.68 -14.60
CA GLN A 27 17.63 1.24 -15.77
C GLN A 27 18.93 0.49 -16.10
N LEU A 28 19.71 0.10 -15.09
CA LEU A 28 20.97 -0.64 -15.26
C LEU A 28 20.78 -2.04 -15.87
N VAL A 29 19.75 -2.77 -15.45
CA VAL A 29 19.43 -4.10 -15.98
C VAL A 29 18.88 -3.99 -17.40
N ALA A 30 18.03 -2.99 -17.64
CA ALA A 30 17.55 -2.68 -18.98
C ALA A 30 18.69 -2.28 -19.94
N PHE A 31 19.71 -1.58 -19.47
CA PHE A 31 20.91 -1.27 -20.26
C PHE A 31 21.78 -2.50 -20.50
N ALA A 32 21.98 -3.36 -19.50
CA ALA A 32 22.77 -4.59 -19.66
C ALA A 32 22.15 -5.56 -20.69
N GLU A 33 20.83 -5.69 -20.70
CA GLU A 33 20.12 -6.60 -21.62
C GLU A 33 19.93 -6.02 -23.03
N ASN A 34 19.75 -4.70 -23.16
CA ASN A 34 19.55 -4.05 -24.46
C ASN A 34 20.83 -3.44 -25.05
N ALA A 35 21.96 -3.51 -24.36
CA ALA A 35 23.26 -3.23 -24.95
C ALA A 35 23.58 -4.35 -25.95
N MET A 36 23.01 -4.27 -27.16
CA MET A 36 23.55 -4.92 -28.34
C MET A 36 24.93 -4.32 -28.63
N PHE A 37 25.93 -4.71 -27.86
CA PHE A 37 27.34 -4.47 -28.19
C PHE A 37 27.95 -5.81 -28.59
N GLU A 38 27.45 -6.39 -29.69
CA GLU A 38 28.23 -7.36 -30.44
C GLU A 38 29.31 -6.60 -31.22
N SER A 39 30.57 -6.74 -30.80
CA SER A 39 31.69 -6.23 -31.59
C SER A 39 31.79 -7.05 -32.88
N THR A 40 31.15 -6.59 -33.95
CA THR A 40 31.32 -7.23 -35.25
C THR A 40 32.72 -6.94 -35.81
N PRO A 41 33.44 -7.93 -36.36
CA PRO A 41 34.80 -7.76 -36.89
C PRO A 41 34.93 -6.79 -38.08
N ARG A 42 33.81 -6.26 -38.59
CA ARG A 42 33.75 -5.39 -39.79
C ARG A 42 33.45 -3.93 -39.50
N SER A 43 33.39 -3.50 -38.24
CA SER A 43 33.28 -2.08 -37.95
C SER A 43 34.63 -1.40 -38.09
N ARG A 44 34.83 -0.70 -39.21
CA ARG A 44 35.90 0.28 -39.57
C ARG A 44 36.87 -0.14 -40.68
N SER A 45 36.37 -0.40 -41.88
CA SER A 45 37.06 0.17 -43.04
C SER A 45 36.05 0.70 -44.05
N ARG A 46 36.17 1.99 -44.40
CA ARG A 46 35.34 2.60 -45.44
C ARG A 46 35.91 2.20 -46.80
N LEU A 47 35.11 1.51 -47.61
CA LEU A 47 35.46 1.22 -49.01
C LEU A 47 35.70 2.57 -49.74
N LYS A 48 36.86 2.75 -50.38
CA LYS A 48 37.13 3.91 -51.25
C LYS A 48 36.89 3.52 -52.70
N VAL A 49 36.26 4.40 -53.47
CA VAL A 49 35.97 4.20 -54.90
C VAL A 49 36.70 5.25 -55.72
N VAL A 50 37.25 4.86 -56.87
CA VAL A 50 37.95 5.77 -57.78
C VAL A 50 36.93 6.67 -58.48
N ASN A 51 37.11 7.98 -58.39
CA ASN A 51 36.27 8.93 -59.11
C ASN A 51 36.58 8.88 -60.62
N PRO A 52 35.61 8.56 -61.49
CA PRO A 52 35.84 8.47 -62.93
C PRO A 52 36.24 9.81 -63.57
N ALA A 53 35.91 10.96 -62.96
CA ALA A 53 36.22 12.28 -63.53
C ALA A 53 37.65 12.78 -63.26
N ASN A 54 38.29 12.35 -62.16
CA ASN A 54 39.61 12.86 -61.77
C ASN A 54 40.59 11.78 -61.28
N GLY A 55 40.19 10.50 -61.32
CA GLY A 55 41.03 9.35 -60.98
C GLY A 55 41.42 9.22 -59.50
N ARG A 56 40.95 10.11 -58.62
CA ARG A 56 41.30 10.07 -57.19
C ARG A 56 40.34 9.17 -56.41
N LEU A 57 40.89 8.46 -55.42
CA LEU A 57 40.10 7.67 -54.47
C LEU A 57 39.28 8.59 -53.56
N MET A 58 37.96 8.52 -53.66
CA MET A 58 37.04 9.27 -52.82
C MET A 58 36.16 8.33 -51.98
N ASN A 59 35.57 8.87 -50.92
CA ASN A 59 34.50 8.15 -50.22
C ASN A 59 33.26 8.12 -51.11
N PRO A 60 32.56 6.98 -51.25
CA PRO A 60 31.30 6.93 -51.98
C PRO A 60 30.33 7.97 -51.42
N THR A 61 29.76 8.81 -52.29
CA THR A 61 28.67 9.71 -51.87
C THR A 61 27.51 8.81 -51.49
N SER A 62 27.22 8.72 -50.20
CA SER A 62 26.18 7.83 -49.72
C SER A 62 24.83 8.39 -50.19
N PRO A 63 23.92 7.59 -50.77
CA PRO A 63 22.53 8.02 -50.92
C PRO A 63 21.98 8.38 -49.53
N PRO A 64 20.91 9.21 -49.44
CA PRO A 64 20.30 9.57 -48.15
C PRO A 64 20.11 8.30 -47.33
N ILE A 65 20.78 8.22 -46.17
CA ILE A 65 20.67 7.05 -45.31
C ILE A 65 19.24 7.06 -44.79
N PRO A 66 18.38 6.07 -45.13
CA PRO A 66 17.04 6.04 -44.57
C PRO A 66 17.19 5.86 -43.06
N GLY A 67 16.83 6.90 -42.32
CA GLY A 67 16.85 6.87 -40.86
C GLY A 67 15.77 5.89 -40.37
N GLN A 68 16.15 4.63 -40.20
CA GLN A 68 15.32 3.68 -39.48
C GLN A 68 15.26 4.12 -38.01
N GLN A 69 14.05 4.30 -37.50
CA GLN A 69 13.83 4.58 -36.08
C GLN A 69 14.52 3.48 -35.27
N SER A 70 15.57 3.83 -34.52
CA SER A 70 16.35 2.86 -33.72
C SER A 70 15.57 2.31 -32.53
N ARG A 71 14.40 2.91 -32.23
CA ARG A 71 13.41 2.33 -31.33
C ARG A 71 12.61 1.30 -32.12
N ALA A 72 12.73 0.02 -31.75
CA ALA A 72 11.68 -0.97 -32.04
C ALA A 72 10.34 -0.32 -31.72
N LYS A 73 9.32 -0.38 -32.61
CA LYS A 73 7.99 0.25 -32.47
C LYS A 73 7.52 0.14 -31.01
N GLY A 74 7.86 1.17 -30.23
CA GLY A 74 7.78 1.09 -28.78
C GLY A 74 6.39 1.56 -28.44
N SER A 75 5.53 0.65 -28.03
CA SER A 75 4.33 1.05 -27.31
C SER A 75 4.77 1.99 -26.17
N SER A 76 4.03 3.08 -25.97
CA SER A 76 4.30 3.99 -24.87
C SER A 76 4.25 3.21 -23.56
N ILE A 77 5.30 3.31 -22.74
CA ILE A 77 5.27 2.79 -21.37
C ILE A 77 4.21 3.62 -20.62
N ALA A 78 3.19 2.96 -20.09
CA ALA A 78 2.19 3.61 -19.27
C ALA A 78 2.85 4.13 -17.99
N LEU A 79 2.78 5.45 -17.74
CA LEU A 79 3.33 6.08 -16.54
C LEU A 79 2.61 5.64 -15.25
N VAL A 80 1.36 5.19 -15.38
CA VAL A 80 0.54 4.67 -14.30
C VAL A 80 0.04 3.30 -14.73
N GLN A 81 0.24 2.28 -13.89
CA GLN A 81 -0.24 0.95 -14.21
C GLN A 81 -1.78 0.92 -14.22
N PRO A 82 -2.43 0.10 -15.07
CA PRO A 82 -3.89 -0.01 -15.10
C PRO A 82 -4.51 -0.34 -13.72
N VAL A 83 -3.83 -1.16 -12.93
CA VAL A 83 -4.24 -1.52 -11.56
C VAL A 83 -4.21 -0.30 -10.65
N GLU A 84 -3.14 0.49 -10.69
CA GLU A 84 -3.03 1.72 -9.89
C GLU A 84 -4.08 2.76 -10.29
N TYR A 85 -4.34 2.90 -11.59
CA TYR A 85 -5.35 3.82 -12.10
C TYR A 85 -6.76 3.42 -11.64
N SER A 86 -7.14 2.15 -11.85
CA SER A 86 -8.46 1.62 -11.48
C SER A 86 -8.72 1.66 -9.97
N THR A 87 -7.69 1.45 -9.16
CA THR A 87 -7.79 1.46 -7.69
C THR A 87 -7.49 2.82 -7.05
N ALA A 88 -7.09 3.84 -7.82
CA ALA A 88 -6.78 5.18 -7.31
C ALA A 88 -7.91 5.81 -6.48
N SER A 89 -9.18 5.50 -6.82
CA SER A 89 -10.35 5.94 -6.05
C SER A 89 -10.35 5.44 -4.59
N TRP A 90 -9.82 4.24 -4.33
CA TRP A 90 -9.67 3.70 -2.97
C TRP A 90 -8.57 4.42 -2.20
N ARG A 91 -7.41 4.67 -2.84
CA ARG A 91 -6.31 5.45 -2.23
C ARG A 91 -6.79 6.82 -1.76
N ARG A 92 -7.49 7.55 -2.64
CA ARG A 92 -8.06 8.87 -2.32
C ARG A 92 -9.07 8.83 -1.17
N ALA A 93 -9.92 7.81 -1.15
CA ALA A 93 -10.90 7.62 -0.08
C ALA A 93 -10.25 7.32 1.27
N VAL A 94 -9.21 6.49 1.33
CA VAL A 94 -8.48 6.19 2.58
C VAL A 94 -7.80 7.45 3.11
N LEU A 95 -7.12 8.20 2.23
CA LEU A 95 -6.36 9.38 2.63
C LEU A 95 -7.24 10.55 3.09
N SER A 96 -8.54 10.51 2.79
CA SER A 96 -9.51 11.52 3.24
C SER A 96 -10.19 11.19 4.56
N LEU A 97 -9.91 10.04 5.18
CA LEU A 97 -10.51 9.66 6.46
C LEU A 97 -9.85 10.36 7.65
N ASP A 98 -10.55 10.33 8.79
CA ASP A 98 -9.99 10.72 10.07
C ASP A 98 -8.71 9.94 10.40
N GLU A 99 -7.79 10.59 11.11
CA GLU A 99 -6.42 10.10 11.29
C GLU A 99 -6.37 8.66 11.83
N HIS A 100 -7.15 8.34 12.86
CA HIS A 100 -7.20 7.01 13.48
C HIS A 100 -7.73 5.92 12.53
N GLN A 101 -8.71 6.25 11.69
CA GLN A 101 -9.27 5.32 10.70
C GLN A 101 -8.29 5.08 9.55
N LYS A 102 -7.73 6.17 9.01
CA LYS A 102 -6.70 6.11 7.96
C LYS A 102 -5.49 5.31 8.44
N ALA A 103 -4.97 5.62 9.62
CA ALA A 103 -3.86 4.91 10.23
C ALA A 103 -4.15 3.42 10.40
N TRP A 104 -5.34 3.07 10.90
CA TRP A 104 -5.75 1.66 11.06
C TRP A 104 -5.77 0.90 9.73
N LEU A 105 -6.40 1.48 8.70
CA LEU A 105 -6.51 0.83 7.39
C LEU A 105 -5.15 0.70 6.70
N LEU A 106 -4.32 1.74 6.75
CA LEU A 106 -2.96 1.68 6.21
C LEU A 106 -2.12 0.65 6.97
N TRP A 107 -2.17 0.63 8.29
CA TRP A 107 -1.39 -0.32 9.06
C TRP A 107 -1.85 -1.77 8.84
N ASN A 108 -3.16 -2.03 8.68
CA ASN A 108 -3.68 -3.39 8.51
C ASN A 108 -3.57 -3.91 7.08
N TYR A 109 -3.93 -3.09 6.10
CA TYR A 109 -4.18 -3.50 4.72
C TYR A 109 -3.20 -2.92 3.71
N SER A 110 -2.18 -2.20 4.17
CA SER A 110 -1.02 -1.84 3.35
C SER A 110 0.26 -2.34 4.01
N GLU A 111 1.36 -2.32 3.26
CA GLU A 111 2.70 -2.65 3.78
C GLU A 111 3.29 -1.51 4.65
N ASN A 112 2.46 -0.54 5.05
CA ASN A 112 2.87 0.62 5.82
C ASN A 112 3.00 0.29 7.32
N VAL A 113 4.21 -0.07 7.73
CA VAL A 113 4.59 -0.38 9.11
C VAL A 113 5.04 0.83 9.94
N ARG A 114 4.76 2.05 9.47
CA ARG A 114 5.15 3.29 10.17
C ARG A 114 4.66 3.30 11.61
N TRP A 115 5.56 3.72 12.51
CA TRP A 115 5.30 3.77 13.94
C TRP A 115 4.20 4.77 14.30
N GLU A 116 4.12 5.88 13.58
CA GLU A 116 3.17 6.96 13.79
C GLU A 116 1.73 6.46 13.69
N ASN A 117 1.45 5.57 12.72
CA ASN A 117 0.12 4.95 12.59
C ASN A 117 -0.25 4.21 13.88
N GLN A 118 0.67 3.41 14.41
CA GLN A 118 0.42 2.62 15.63
C GLN A 118 0.17 3.51 16.84
N VAL A 119 0.91 4.62 16.96
CA VAL A 119 0.69 5.63 18.01
C VAL A 119 -0.70 6.24 17.89
N SER A 120 -1.09 6.73 16.70
CA SER A 120 -2.39 7.36 16.49
C SER A 120 -3.56 6.43 16.80
N ILE A 121 -3.48 5.17 16.36
CA ILE A 121 -4.53 4.17 16.60
C ILE A 121 -4.63 3.85 18.10
N THR A 122 -3.51 3.59 18.76
CA THR A 122 -3.52 3.20 20.19
C THR A 122 -3.91 4.34 21.11
N GLN A 123 -3.55 5.59 20.79
CA GLN A 123 -4.01 6.77 21.52
C GLN A 123 -5.53 6.92 21.43
N TRP A 124 -6.11 6.78 20.23
CA TRP A 124 -7.55 6.80 20.04
C TRP A 124 -8.25 5.65 20.79
N ALA A 125 -7.75 4.42 20.61
CA ALA A 125 -8.34 3.25 21.25
C ALA A 125 -8.24 3.31 22.79
N TRP A 126 -7.16 3.88 23.31
CA TRP A 126 -7.00 4.13 24.74
C TRP A 126 -8.03 5.14 25.25
N ALA A 127 -8.31 6.21 24.50
CA ALA A 127 -9.32 7.19 24.88
C ALA A 127 -10.73 6.56 24.91
N GLU A 128 -11.08 5.76 23.90
CA GLU A 128 -12.33 4.99 23.84
C GLU A 128 -12.47 4.02 25.01
N PHE A 129 -11.43 3.21 25.26
CA PHE A 129 -11.40 2.27 26.37
C PHE A 129 -11.47 2.97 27.74
N LYS A 130 -10.78 4.09 27.90
CA LYS A 130 -10.84 4.87 29.15
C LYS A 130 -12.24 5.45 29.38
N SER A 131 -12.95 5.81 28.32
CA SER A 131 -14.35 6.23 28.38
C SER A 131 -15.25 5.07 28.86
N SER A 132 -15.04 3.84 28.38
CA SER A 132 -15.83 2.67 28.78
C SER A 132 -15.60 2.23 30.23
N LEU A 133 -14.45 2.54 30.82
CA LEU A 133 -14.19 2.32 32.26
C LEU A 133 -15.05 3.22 33.17
N GLY A 134 -15.61 4.31 32.65
CA GLY A 134 -16.44 5.27 33.38
C GLY A 134 -15.70 5.94 34.55
N ARG A 135 -16.41 6.19 35.66
CA ARG A 135 -15.85 6.84 36.86
C ARG A 135 -15.09 5.88 37.79
N LYS A 136 -14.86 4.62 37.39
CA LYS A 136 -14.20 3.62 38.24
C LYS A 136 -12.74 4.00 38.44
N LYS A 137 -12.33 4.19 39.70
CA LYS A 137 -10.92 4.40 40.05
C LYS A 137 -10.15 3.10 39.79
N VAL A 138 -9.08 3.19 39.00
CA VAL A 138 -8.16 2.08 38.72
C VAL A 138 -6.83 2.39 39.40
N ALA A 139 -6.28 1.42 40.13
CA ALA A 139 -4.97 1.57 40.76
C ALA A 139 -3.88 1.84 39.71
N GLY A 140 -2.90 2.70 40.03
CA GLY A 140 -1.85 3.14 39.09
C GLY A 140 -1.13 1.98 38.41
N LYS A 141 -0.69 0.98 39.19
CA LYS A 141 -0.03 -0.23 38.67
C LYS A 141 -0.90 -1.01 37.65
N THR A 142 -2.21 -1.07 37.89
CA THR A 142 -3.14 -1.72 36.97
C THR A 142 -3.34 -0.87 35.72
N LEU A 143 -3.37 0.46 35.86
CA LEU A 143 -3.51 1.38 34.75
C LEU A 143 -2.29 1.32 33.81
N ASP A 144 -1.08 1.23 34.34
CA ASP A 144 0.13 1.11 33.52
C ASP A 144 0.18 -0.22 32.76
N ARG A 145 -0.28 -1.30 33.39
CA ARG A 145 -0.50 -2.60 32.73
C ARG A 145 -1.52 -2.52 31.60
N LEU A 146 -2.63 -1.80 31.80
CA LEU A 146 -3.64 -1.60 30.76
C LEU A 146 -3.12 -0.76 29.58
N LYS A 147 -2.27 0.23 29.86
CA LYS A 147 -1.59 0.99 28.79
C LYS A 147 -0.70 0.09 27.96
N ALA A 148 0.02 -0.87 28.54
CA ALA A 148 0.77 -1.86 27.76
C ALA A 148 -0.18 -2.77 26.97
N LEU A 149 -1.29 -3.18 27.61
CA LEU A 149 -2.26 -4.11 27.03
C LEU A 149 -2.97 -3.55 25.78
N ILE A 150 -3.23 -2.24 25.70
CA ILE A 150 -3.88 -1.65 24.52
C ILE A 150 -3.03 -1.81 23.24
N TRP A 151 -1.70 -1.78 23.37
CA TRP A 151 -0.79 -2.02 22.25
C TRP A 151 -0.83 -3.48 21.81
N LEU A 152 -0.81 -4.41 22.77
CA LEU A 152 -0.93 -5.83 22.49
C LEU A 152 -2.27 -6.15 21.82
N ALA A 153 -3.37 -5.52 22.26
CA ALA A 153 -4.69 -5.71 21.66
C ALA A 153 -4.74 -5.24 20.20
N ALA A 154 -4.06 -4.13 19.85
CA ALA A 154 -3.96 -3.68 18.45
C ALA A 154 -3.24 -4.72 17.58
N GLN A 155 -2.14 -5.29 18.07
CA GLN A 155 -1.36 -6.33 17.38
C GLN A 155 -2.16 -7.63 17.23
N ASP A 156 -2.86 -8.04 18.30
CA ASP A 156 -3.68 -9.24 18.34
C ASP A 156 -4.83 -9.18 17.33
N VAL A 157 -5.56 -8.06 17.30
CA VAL A 157 -6.66 -7.88 16.36
C VAL A 157 -6.14 -7.80 14.92
N LYS A 158 -5.00 -7.17 14.67
CA LYS A 158 -4.36 -7.19 13.35
C LYS A 158 -3.99 -8.62 12.91
N ALA A 159 -3.45 -9.43 13.82
CA ALA A 159 -3.13 -10.83 13.54
C ALA A 159 -4.40 -11.65 13.24
N GLU A 160 -5.45 -11.48 14.05
CA GLU A 160 -6.75 -12.13 13.88
C GLU A 160 -7.38 -11.79 12.52
N LEU A 161 -7.40 -10.50 12.14
CA LEU A 161 -7.92 -10.04 10.85
C LEU A 161 -7.12 -10.55 9.66
N ALA A 162 -5.83 -10.85 9.86
CA ALA A 162 -4.97 -11.46 8.86
C ALA A 162 -5.04 -13.00 8.85
N GLY A 163 -5.87 -13.62 9.70
CA GLY A 163 -5.97 -15.07 9.84
C GLY A 163 -4.71 -15.72 10.43
N ARG A 164 -3.94 -14.97 11.22
CA ARG A 164 -2.72 -15.43 11.91
C ARG A 164 -3.02 -15.80 13.35
N GLU A 165 -2.07 -16.49 13.98
CA GLU A 165 -2.16 -16.85 15.40
C GLU A 165 -2.24 -15.62 16.29
N THR A 166 -3.14 -15.67 17.26
CA THR A 166 -3.39 -14.64 18.28
C THR A 166 -2.75 -15.04 19.62
N TYR A 167 -2.59 -14.09 20.53
CA TYR A 167 -2.01 -14.37 21.83
C TYR A 167 -2.88 -15.28 22.69
N GLU A 168 -2.24 -16.27 23.32
CA GLU A 168 -2.85 -17.04 24.40
C GLU A 168 -2.90 -16.22 25.70
N TYR A 169 -3.93 -16.47 26.53
CA TYR A 169 -4.12 -15.76 27.79
C TYR A 169 -2.97 -15.94 28.78
N GLN A 170 -2.36 -17.13 28.81
CA GLN A 170 -1.16 -17.35 29.63
C GLN A 170 -0.02 -16.44 29.19
N LYS A 171 0.19 -16.31 27.86
CA LYS A 171 1.25 -15.46 27.32
C LYS A 171 1.00 -13.98 27.60
N LEU A 172 -0.26 -13.52 27.49
CA LEU A 172 -0.62 -12.15 27.82
C LEU A 172 -0.41 -11.84 29.31
N ALA A 173 -0.74 -12.77 30.19
CA ALA A 173 -0.51 -12.64 31.62
C ALA A 173 0.99 -12.45 31.94
N GLU A 174 1.85 -13.24 31.29
CA GLU A 174 3.31 -13.11 31.39
C GLU A 174 3.80 -11.74 30.87
N LEU A 175 3.37 -11.33 29.68
CA LEU A 175 3.79 -10.06 29.05
C LEU A 175 3.43 -8.84 29.89
N VAL A 176 2.32 -8.90 30.63
CA VAL A 176 1.83 -7.80 31.48
C VAL A 176 2.26 -7.99 32.96
N GLY A 177 2.99 -9.07 33.25
CA GLY A 177 3.54 -9.38 34.57
C GLY A 177 2.47 -9.62 35.63
N VAL A 178 1.45 -10.40 35.31
CA VAL A 178 0.37 -10.82 36.23
C VAL A 178 0.26 -12.34 36.30
N THR A 179 -0.21 -12.85 37.44
CA THR A 179 -0.46 -14.29 37.59
C THR A 179 -1.67 -14.71 36.75
N PRO A 180 -1.75 -15.99 36.32
CA PRO A 180 -2.92 -16.49 35.57
C PRO A 180 -4.25 -16.28 36.30
N LYS A 181 -4.26 -16.41 37.64
CA LYS A 181 -5.45 -16.13 38.47
C LYS A 181 -5.88 -14.65 38.39
N ASN A 182 -4.95 -13.72 38.51
CA ASN A 182 -5.26 -12.30 38.40
C ASN A 182 -5.72 -11.94 36.98
N TRP A 183 -5.12 -12.59 35.96
CA TRP A 183 -5.56 -12.44 34.58
C TRP A 183 -7.04 -12.81 34.43
N SER A 184 -7.41 -14.02 34.85
CA SER A 184 -8.79 -14.51 34.73
C SER A 184 -9.79 -13.62 35.45
N GLU A 185 -9.44 -13.16 36.67
CA GLU A 185 -10.36 -12.38 37.53
C GLU A 185 -10.49 -10.90 37.13
N THR A 186 -9.44 -10.27 36.61
CA THR A 186 -9.39 -8.80 36.46
C THR A 186 -9.16 -8.31 35.03
N PHE A 187 -8.35 -9.02 34.24
CA PHE A 187 -7.86 -8.53 32.94
C PHE A 187 -8.63 -9.09 31.75
N THR A 188 -9.23 -10.28 31.86
CA THR A 188 -9.97 -10.91 30.75
C THR A 188 -11.04 -10.00 30.14
N ASP A 189 -11.93 -9.45 30.96
CA ASP A 189 -13.02 -8.60 30.46
C ASP A 189 -12.48 -7.32 29.81
N ARG A 190 -11.43 -6.74 30.39
CA ARG A 190 -10.79 -5.52 29.88
C ARG A 190 -10.09 -5.79 28.56
N TRP A 191 -9.42 -6.94 28.44
CA TRP A 191 -8.80 -7.41 27.20
C TRP A 191 -9.83 -7.56 26.09
N LEU A 192 -10.94 -8.27 26.37
CA LEU A 192 -12.02 -8.45 25.40
C LEU A 192 -12.62 -7.12 24.96
N GLU A 193 -12.76 -6.16 25.88
CA GLU A 193 -13.26 -4.82 25.54
C GLU A 193 -12.29 -4.01 24.66
N MET A 194 -10.99 -4.10 24.91
CA MET A 194 -9.97 -3.53 24.02
C MET A 194 -10.05 -4.15 22.63
N LYS A 195 -10.14 -5.49 22.53
CA LYS A 195 -10.31 -6.18 21.24
C LYS A 195 -11.57 -5.71 20.51
N ARG A 196 -12.71 -5.62 21.20
CA ARG A 196 -13.96 -5.09 20.62
C ARG A 196 -13.80 -3.68 20.09
N THR A 197 -13.05 -2.83 20.79
CA THR A 197 -12.78 -1.45 20.35
C THR A 197 -12.05 -1.43 19.00
N PHE A 198 -11.03 -2.26 18.81
CA PHE A 198 -10.31 -2.36 17.53
C PHE A 198 -11.15 -3.03 16.44
N MET A 199 -11.92 -4.08 16.75
CA MET A 199 -12.83 -4.71 15.78
C MET A 199 -13.92 -3.74 15.29
N ARG A 200 -14.42 -2.88 16.19
CA ARG A 200 -15.35 -1.80 15.85
C ARG A 200 -14.66 -0.72 15.01
N LEU A 201 -13.43 -0.34 15.34
CA LEU A 201 -12.62 0.57 14.51
C LEU A 201 -12.47 0.01 13.10
N ASP A 202 -12.13 -1.26 12.95
CA ASP A 202 -11.97 -1.91 11.65
C ASP A 202 -13.25 -1.82 10.82
N SER A 203 -14.35 -2.32 11.39
CA SER A 203 -15.64 -2.35 10.70
C SER A 203 -16.12 -0.95 10.33
N SER A 204 -15.98 0.02 11.24
CA SER A 204 -16.40 1.40 10.99
C SER A 204 -15.51 2.10 9.96
N ALA A 205 -14.19 1.93 10.00
CA ALA A 205 -13.27 2.51 9.03
C ALA A 205 -13.51 1.95 7.61
N LEU A 206 -13.77 0.64 7.47
CA LEU A 206 -14.13 0.01 6.20
C LEU A 206 -15.47 0.52 5.63
N LEU A 207 -16.43 0.82 6.51
CA LEU A 207 -17.69 1.44 6.09
C LEU A 207 -17.48 2.90 5.66
N GLN A 208 -16.66 3.65 6.40
CA GLN A 208 -16.39 5.05 6.08
C GLN A 208 -15.60 5.22 4.79
N VAL A 209 -14.58 4.39 4.53
CA VAL A 209 -13.84 4.43 3.26
C VAL A 209 -14.76 4.15 2.07
N THR A 210 -15.69 3.20 2.23
CA THR A 210 -16.68 2.86 1.19
C THR A 210 -17.60 4.03 0.89
N ARG A 211 -18.11 4.69 1.94
CA ARG A 211 -18.97 5.88 1.81
C ARG A 211 -18.22 7.05 1.18
N SER A 212 -17.03 7.36 1.68
CA SER A 212 -16.16 8.42 1.15
C SER A 212 -15.86 8.19 -0.33
N ARG A 213 -15.47 6.96 -0.72
CA ARG A 213 -15.25 6.61 -2.13
C ARG A 213 -16.48 6.81 -2.99
N SER A 214 -17.65 6.38 -2.52
CA SER A 214 -18.92 6.54 -3.25
C SER A 214 -19.24 8.02 -3.49
N GLN A 215 -19.12 8.84 -2.44
CA GLN A 215 -19.33 10.28 -2.51
C GLN A 215 -18.33 10.95 -3.46
N GLN A 216 -17.04 10.65 -3.31
CA GLN A 216 -16.00 11.18 -4.20
C GLN A 216 -16.26 10.80 -5.67
N LYS A 217 -16.73 9.57 -5.95
CA LYS A 217 -17.08 9.17 -7.31
C LYS A 217 -18.28 9.93 -7.85
N ALA A 218 -19.33 10.12 -7.05
CA ALA A 218 -20.50 10.87 -7.46
C ALA A 218 -20.17 12.36 -7.72
N THR A 219 -19.37 12.98 -6.85
CA THR A 219 -18.98 14.39 -7.00
C THR A 219 -18.07 14.63 -8.21
N ASN A 220 -17.17 13.70 -8.52
CA ASN A 220 -16.23 13.81 -9.65
C ASN A 220 -16.79 13.25 -10.97
N LEU A 221 -18.04 12.77 -10.98
CA LEU A 221 -18.72 12.35 -12.19
C LEU A 221 -19.20 13.61 -12.92
N ASP A 222 -18.33 14.17 -13.75
CA ASP A 222 -18.73 15.25 -14.65
C ASP A 222 -19.53 14.64 -15.80
N VAL A 223 -20.84 14.94 -15.85
CA VAL A 223 -21.72 14.52 -16.94
C VAL A 223 -21.49 15.47 -18.10
N SER A 224 -20.32 15.40 -18.73
CA SER A 224 -20.13 15.98 -20.05
C SER A 224 -20.87 15.09 -21.06
N LEU A 225 -22.21 15.16 -21.07
CA LEU A 225 -22.98 14.74 -22.23
C LEU A 225 -22.49 15.62 -23.37
N ALA A 226 -21.69 15.05 -24.27
CA ALA A 226 -21.46 15.67 -25.55
C ALA A 226 -22.84 15.92 -26.15
N LYS A 227 -23.24 17.19 -26.25
CA LYS A 227 -24.37 17.56 -27.09
C LYS A 227 -23.97 17.12 -28.49
N LEU A 228 -24.62 16.06 -28.98
CA LEU A 228 -24.63 15.74 -30.38
C LEU A 228 -25.52 16.82 -31.03
N ASP A 229 -24.87 17.84 -31.59
CA ASP A 229 -25.49 18.71 -32.60
C ASP A 229 -25.53 17.97 -33.95
#